data_AF-A0A919RDC1-F1
#
_entry.id   AF-A0A919RDC1-F1
#
_cell.length_a   1.000
_cell.length_b   1.000
_cell.length_c   1.000
_cell.angle_alpha   90.00
_cell.angle_beta   90.00
_cell.angle_gamma   90.00
#
_symmetry.space_group_name_H-M   'P 1'
#
loop_
_entity.id
_entity.type
_entity.pdbx_description
1 polymer ?
#
loop_
_entity_poly.entity_id
_entity_poly.type
_entity_poly.pdbx_seq_one_letter_code
_entity_poly.pdbx_strand_id
1 'polypeptide(L)'
;MNPTGFYPVIATSRIDELRDFYTTHFGFRPTFTSDWYISLVLPEKPHYELAILDHTHPTIPEGYREPVRGLLLNFEVDDVDAEYERLVTRAGLPLALPLRDEDFGQRHFIVTDPTGVLIDVITPTPPTGEYTEQYVSRPTLDQAAGQDEAPENSQGLRR
;
A
#
# COMPACT_ATOMS: atom_id res chain seq x y z
N MET A 1 3.29 -13.48 17.53
CA MET A 1 3.60 -13.56 16.08
C MET A 1 4.60 -12.45 15.78
N ASN A 2 5.63 -12.70 14.98
CA ASN A 2 6.61 -11.69 14.57
C ASN A 2 6.57 -11.55 13.02
N PRO A 3 5.67 -10.70 12.47
CA PRO A 3 5.51 -10.60 11.03
C PRO A 3 6.73 -9.95 10.37
N THR A 4 7.22 -10.53 9.28
CA THR A 4 8.33 -9.97 8.49
C THR A 4 7.87 -9.24 7.22
N GLY A 5 6.55 -9.18 6.99
CA GLY A 5 5.92 -8.51 5.87
C GLY A 5 4.41 -8.45 6.05
N PHE A 6 3.79 -7.42 5.51
CA PHE A 6 2.35 -7.23 5.51
C PHE A 6 1.96 -6.41 4.29
N TYR A 7 1.26 -7.04 3.35
CA TYR A 7 0.87 -6.40 2.10
C TYR A 7 -0.43 -7.01 1.57
N PRO A 8 -1.23 -6.22 0.83
CA PRO A 8 -2.43 -6.72 0.19
C PRO A 8 -2.09 -7.55 -1.05
N VAL A 9 -2.96 -8.53 -1.33
CA VAL A 9 -2.98 -9.30 -2.59
C VAL A 9 -4.31 -9.03 -3.28
N ILE A 10 -4.28 -8.45 -4.47
CA ILE A 10 -5.47 -8.18 -5.28
C ILE A 10 -5.78 -9.42 -6.12
N ALA A 11 -6.90 -10.08 -5.81
CA ALA A 11 -7.41 -11.21 -6.58
C ALA A 11 -8.22 -10.70 -7.80
N THR A 12 -7.83 -11.08 -9.01
CA THR A 12 -8.45 -10.57 -10.25
C THR A 12 -8.23 -11.51 -11.43
N SER A 13 -9.02 -11.37 -12.49
CA SER A 13 -8.77 -12.02 -13.80
C SER A 13 -7.98 -11.12 -14.76
N ARG A 14 -7.69 -9.87 -14.38
CA ARG A 14 -7.02 -8.85 -15.20
C ARG A 14 -5.58 -8.59 -14.77
N ILE A 15 -4.77 -9.65 -14.71
CA ILE A 15 -3.43 -9.61 -14.10
C ILE A 15 -2.50 -8.62 -14.80
N ASP A 16 -2.37 -8.73 -16.13
CA ASP A 16 -1.47 -7.89 -16.92
C ASP A 16 -1.91 -6.42 -16.92
N GLU A 17 -3.20 -6.15 -17.11
CA GLU A 17 -3.75 -4.79 -17.04
C GLU A 17 -3.43 -4.12 -15.71
N LEU A 18 -3.54 -4.88 -14.62
CA LEU A 18 -3.29 -4.37 -13.28
C LEU A 18 -1.79 -4.15 -13.00
N ARG A 19 -0.93 -5.07 -13.47
CA ARG A 19 0.53 -4.87 -13.45
C ARG A 19 0.91 -3.59 -14.18
N ASP A 20 0.43 -3.42 -15.40
CA ASP A 20 0.79 -2.29 -16.26
C ASP A 20 0.29 -0.97 -15.65
N PHE A 21 -0.91 -0.99 -15.05
CA PHE A 21 -1.45 0.15 -14.32
C PHE A 21 -0.55 0.58 -13.14
N TYR A 22 -0.23 -0.32 -12.21
CA TYR A 22 0.57 0.04 -11.03
C TYR A 22 2.01 0.39 -11.38
N THR A 23 2.58 -0.24 -12.40
CA THR A 23 3.95 0.06 -12.85
C THR A 23 4.07 1.36 -13.65
N THR A 24 3.02 1.75 -14.38
CA THR A 24 2.98 3.00 -15.18
C THR A 24 2.61 4.20 -14.31
N HIS A 25 1.56 4.06 -13.50
CA HIS A 25 0.97 5.21 -12.81
C HIS A 25 1.49 5.38 -11.38
N PHE A 26 1.88 4.31 -10.71
CA PHE A 26 2.25 4.34 -9.29
C PHE A 26 3.71 3.95 -9.03
N GLY A 27 4.51 3.72 -10.09
CA GLY A 27 5.96 3.52 -9.97
C GLY A 27 6.40 2.17 -9.41
N PHE A 28 5.46 1.23 -9.20
CA PHE A 28 5.79 -0.13 -8.79
C PHE A 28 6.64 -0.84 -9.83
N ARG A 29 7.39 -1.86 -9.39
CA ARG A 29 8.16 -2.77 -10.24
C ARG A 29 7.94 -4.22 -9.84
N PRO A 30 7.83 -5.15 -10.80
CA PRO A 30 7.75 -6.57 -10.48
C PRO A 30 9.05 -7.08 -9.85
N THR A 31 8.92 -7.83 -8.75
CA THR A 31 10.01 -8.61 -8.15
C THR A 31 9.87 -10.10 -8.42
N PHE A 32 8.65 -10.53 -8.73
CA PHE A 32 8.32 -11.88 -9.17
C PHE A 32 7.13 -11.82 -10.14
N THR A 33 7.15 -12.67 -11.17
CA THR A 33 6.08 -12.78 -12.17
C THR A 33 5.87 -14.24 -12.57
N SER A 34 4.61 -14.63 -12.66
CA SER A 34 4.12 -15.84 -13.32
C SER A 34 2.80 -15.52 -14.02
N ASP A 35 2.25 -16.50 -14.75
CA ASP A 35 0.98 -16.34 -15.48
C ASP A 35 -0.22 -16.07 -14.56
N TRP A 36 -0.12 -16.39 -13.27
CA TRP A 36 -1.21 -16.31 -12.29
C TRP A 36 -0.87 -15.47 -11.05
N TYR A 37 0.37 -14.99 -10.91
CA TYR A 37 0.79 -14.20 -9.75
C TYR A 37 1.90 -13.21 -10.07
N ILE A 38 1.79 -12.00 -9.55
CA ILE A 38 2.81 -10.95 -9.66
C ILE A 38 3.02 -10.33 -8.29
N SER A 39 4.28 -10.25 -7.85
CA SER A 39 4.66 -9.44 -6.69
C SER A 39 5.26 -8.12 -7.18
N LEU A 40 4.81 -7.01 -6.61
CA LEU A 40 5.23 -5.65 -6.94
C LEU A 40 5.79 -4.96 -5.70
N VAL A 41 6.83 -4.16 -5.90
CA VAL A 41 7.41 -3.28 -4.85
C VAL A 41 7.64 -1.88 -5.39
N LEU A 42 7.67 -0.88 -4.51
CA LEU A 42 8.26 0.42 -4.82
C LEU A 42 9.78 0.34 -4.64
N PRO A 43 10.61 0.51 -5.70
CA PRO A 43 12.06 0.26 -5.61
C PRO A 43 12.78 1.07 -4.53
N GLU A 44 12.40 2.34 -4.37
CA GLU A 44 13.01 3.25 -3.39
C GLU A 44 12.41 3.10 -1.98
N LYS A 45 11.28 2.40 -1.86
CA LYS A 45 10.56 2.19 -0.61
C LYS A 45 10.07 0.73 -0.56
N PRO A 46 10.98 -0.26 -0.42
CA PRO A 46 10.68 -1.67 -0.68
C PRO A 46 9.69 -2.30 0.31
N HIS A 47 9.33 -1.60 1.40
CA HIS A 47 8.28 -2.01 2.34
C HIS A 47 6.86 -1.70 1.84
N TYR A 48 6.72 -0.90 0.77
CA TYR A 48 5.45 -0.78 0.06
C TYR A 48 5.39 -1.87 -1.00
N GLU A 49 4.61 -2.89 -0.68
CA GLU A 49 4.43 -4.07 -1.51
C GLU A 49 2.95 -4.22 -1.87
N LEU A 50 2.70 -4.77 -3.05
CA LEU A 50 1.38 -5.12 -3.56
C LEU A 50 1.53 -6.39 -4.39
N ALA A 51 0.60 -7.34 -4.25
CA ALA A 51 0.59 -8.49 -5.14
C ALA A 51 -0.71 -8.58 -5.93
N ILE A 52 -0.64 -9.28 -7.06
CA ILE A 52 -1.75 -9.54 -7.97
C ILE A 52 -1.84 -11.04 -8.15
N LEU A 53 -3.05 -11.60 -8.10
CA LEU A 53 -3.29 -13.04 -8.11
C LEU A 53 -4.51 -13.38 -8.97
N ASP A 54 -4.43 -14.44 -9.77
CA ASP A 54 -5.61 -15.04 -10.40
C ASP A 54 -6.56 -15.55 -9.31
N HIS A 55 -7.74 -14.94 -9.20
CA HIS A 55 -8.71 -15.30 -8.18
C HIS A 55 -9.22 -16.75 -8.31
N THR A 56 -9.08 -17.38 -9.48
CA THR A 56 -9.51 -18.77 -9.72
C THR A 56 -8.44 -19.80 -9.39
N HIS A 57 -7.22 -19.38 -9.07
CA HIS A 57 -6.08 -20.29 -8.91
C HIS A 57 -6.31 -21.29 -7.76
N PRO A 58 -5.99 -22.59 -7.93
CA PRO A 58 -6.29 -23.62 -6.94
C PRO A 58 -5.55 -23.49 -5.61
N THR A 59 -4.52 -22.64 -5.53
CA THR A 59 -3.84 -22.32 -4.26
C THR A 59 -4.70 -21.51 -3.30
N ILE A 60 -5.72 -20.82 -3.81
CA ILE A 60 -6.73 -20.17 -2.98
C ILE A 60 -7.77 -21.23 -2.58
N PRO A 61 -8.17 -21.31 -1.29
CA PRO A 61 -9.24 -22.21 -0.88
C PRO A 61 -10.54 -21.92 -1.65
N GLU A 62 -11.23 -22.96 -2.09
CA GLU A 62 -12.33 -22.89 -3.07
C GLU A 62 -13.41 -21.84 -2.74
N GLY A 63 -13.84 -21.74 -1.48
CA GLY A 63 -14.86 -20.79 -1.05
C GLY A 63 -14.43 -19.31 -1.02
N TYR A 64 -13.18 -19.00 -1.38
CA TYR A 64 -12.61 -17.65 -1.33
C TYR A 64 -12.08 -17.19 -2.70
N ARG A 65 -12.39 -17.92 -3.79
CA ARG A 65 -11.93 -17.65 -5.16
C ARG A 65 -12.72 -16.53 -5.84
N GLU A 66 -12.93 -15.43 -5.15
CA GLU A 66 -13.70 -14.28 -5.62
C GLU A 66 -12.77 -13.15 -6.05
N PRO A 67 -13.12 -12.41 -7.12
CA PRO A 67 -12.39 -11.21 -7.48
C PRO A 67 -12.56 -10.13 -6.41
N VAL A 68 -11.57 -9.25 -6.31
CA VAL A 68 -11.54 -8.13 -5.36
C VAL A 68 -12.80 -7.27 -5.47
N ARG A 69 -13.36 -6.87 -4.32
CA ARG A 69 -14.44 -5.88 -4.21
C ARG A 69 -14.30 -5.10 -2.90
N GLY A 70 -14.57 -3.80 -2.94
CA GLY A 70 -14.62 -2.96 -1.74
C GLY A 70 -13.25 -2.71 -1.08
N LEU A 71 -12.16 -2.72 -1.87
CA LEU A 71 -10.83 -2.38 -1.40
C LEU A 71 -10.51 -0.91 -1.71
N LEU A 72 -9.93 -0.23 -0.72
CA LEU A 72 -9.38 1.13 -0.81
C LEU A 72 -7.89 1.05 -0.43
N LEU A 73 -7.03 1.60 -1.29
CA LEU A 73 -5.59 1.71 -1.04
C LEU A 73 -5.23 3.19 -0.87
N ASN A 74 -4.69 3.55 0.29
CA ASN A 74 -4.31 4.93 0.59
C ASN A 74 -2.82 5.15 0.28
N PHE A 75 -2.54 6.16 -0.53
CA PHE A 75 -1.20 6.64 -0.85
C PHE A 75 -1.03 8.07 -0.34
N GLU A 76 -0.26 8.22 0.73
CA GLU A 76 0.17 9.54 1.20
C GLU A 76 1.31 10.07 0.32
N VAL A 77 1.16 11.29 -0.18
CA VAL A 77 2.07 11.98 -1.09
C VAL A 77 2.31 13.42 -0.62
N ASP A 78 3.47 13.96 -0.98
CA ASP A 78 3.86 15.32 -0.58
C ASP A 78 3.02 16.40 -1.26
N ASP A 79 2.59 16.17 -2.51
CA ASP A 79 1.83 17.13 -3.33
C ASP A 79 0.72 16.42 -4.13
N VAL A 80 -0.47 16.38 -3.54
CA VAL A 80 -1.66 15.77 -4.15
C VAL A 80 -2.18 16.53 -5.38
N ASP A 81 -1.97 17.85 -5.47
CA ASP A 81 -2.40 18.65 -6.62
C ASP A 81 -1.56 18.31 -7.87
N ALA A 82 -0.24 18.13 -7.69
CA ALA A 82 0.64 17.67 -8.76
C ALA A 82 0.28 16.25 -9.23
N GLU A 83 -0.08 15.36 -8.31
CA GLU A 83 -0.53 14.00 -8.63
C GLU A 83 -1.90 13.99 -9.31
N TYR A 84 -2.84 14.85 -8.89
CA TYR A 84 -4.13 15.02 -9.56
C TYR A 84 -3.94 15.42 -11.02
N GLU A 85 -3.12 16.43 -11.27
CA GLU A 85 -2.82 16.88 -12.63
C GLU A 85 -2.15 15.77 -13.47
N ARG A 86 -1.26 14.96 -12.86
CA ARG A 86 -0.61 13.84 -13.55
C ARG A 86 -1.56 12.71 -13.88
N LEU A 87 -2.33 12.24 -12.90
CA LEU A 87 -3.13 11.02 -12.99
C LEU A 87 -4.49 11.28 -13.65
N VAL A 88 -5.12 12.40 -13.36
CA VAL A 88 -6.47 12.70 -13.83
C VAL A 88 -6.41 13.53 -15.11
N THR A 89 -5.78 14.70 -15.08
CA THR A 89 -5.78 15.61 -16.24
C THR A 89 -4.97 15.05 -17.41
N ARG A 90 -3.73 14.60 -17.15
CA ARG A 90 -2.82 14.14 -18.22
C ARG A 90 -3.01 12.68 -18.61
N ALA A 91 -3.13 11.78 -17.63
CA ALA A 91 -3.25 10.35 -17.89
C ALA A 91 -4.70 9.87 -18.10
N GLY A 92 -5.71 10.67 -17.71
CA GLY A 92 -7.11 10.37 -17.95
C GLY A 92 -7.66 9.21 -17.11
N LEU A 93 -7.10 8.97 -15.92
CA LEU A 93 -7.61 7.91 -15.05
C LEU A 93 -9.05 8.19 -14.61
N PRO A 94 -9.90 7.15 -14.44
CA PRO A 94 -11.26 7.33 -13.97
C PRO A 94 -11.28 7.94 -12.57
N LEU A 95 -11.91 9.12 -12.45
CA LEU A 95 -12.05 9.84 -11.20
C LEU A 95 -13.32 9.39 -10.48
N ALA A 96 -13.16 8.72 -9.34
CA ALA A 96 -14.26 8.32 -8.46
C ALA A 96 -14.65 9.44 -7.49
N LEU A 97 -13.67 10.23 -7.05
CA LEU A 97 -13.89 11.36 -6.15
C LEU A 97 -13.01 12.55 -6.54
N PRO A 98 -13.59 13.74 -6.82
CA PRO A 98 -12.82 14.94 -7.11
C PRO A 98 -11.95 15.41 -5.94
N LEU A 99 -10.87 16.11 -6.28
CA LEU A 99 -9.93 16.71 -5.33
C LEU A 99 -10.66 17.66 -4.36
N ARG A 100 -10.47 17.44 -3.06
CA ARG A 100 -11.05 18.27 -2.01
C ARG A 100 -10.24 18.21 -0.71
N ASP A 101 -10.52 19.18 0.14
CA ASP A 101 -10.03 19.23 1.51
C ASP A 101 -11.08 18.63 2.46
N GLU A 102 -10.62 17.96 3.50
CA GLU A 102 -11.44 17.34 4.53
C GLU A 102 -11.04 17.90 5.90
N ASP A 103 -12.04 18.26 6.72
CA ASP A 103 -11.83 18.92 8.01
C ASP A 103 -11.04 18.05 9.01
N PHE A 104 -11.04 16.72 8.80
CA PHE A 104 -10.29 15.76 9.60
C PHE A 104 -8.80 15.61 9.20
N GLY A 105 -8.28 16.52 8.36
CA GLY A 105 -6.85 16.66 8.14
C GLY A 105 -6.31 15.91 6.93
N GLN A 106 -6.99 16.01 5.80
CA GLN A 106 -6.42 15.58 4.52
C GLN A 106 -6.90 16.41 3.34
N ARG A 107 -6.06 16.53 2.33
CA ARG A 107 -6.45 16.93 0.97
C ARG A 107 -6.27 15.74 0.05
N HIS A 108 -7.31 15.34 -0.66
CA HIS A 108 -7.29 14.07 -1.37
C HIS A 108 -8.22 13.98 -2.58
N PHE A 109 -7.95 13.01 -3.46
CA PHE A 109 -8.84 12.58 -4.55
C PHE A 109 -8.78 11.06 -4.68
N ILE A 110 -9.81 10.46 -5.29
CA ILE A 110 -9.87 9.00 -5.50
C ILE A 110 -10.01 8.69 -6.98
N VAL A 111 -9.12 7.83 -7.48
CA VAL A 111 -9.23 7.18 -8.81
C VAL A 111 -9.51 5.69 -8.66
N THR A 112 -9.84 5.02 -9.76
CA THR A 112 -10.01 3.56 -9.77
C THR A 112 -8.96 2.88 -10.65
N ASP A 113 -8.48 1.73 -10.23
CA ASP A 113 -7.74 0.82 -11.11
C ASP A 113 -8.70 0.05 -12.05
N PRO A 114 -8.18 -0.74 -13.03
CA PRO A 114 -9.01 -1.48 -13.99
C PRO A 114 -9.96 -2.51 -13.35
N THR A 115 -9.73 -2.89 -12.09
CA THR A 115 -10.55 -3.85 -11.35
C THR A 115 -11.59 -3.18 -10.44
N GLY A 116 -11.55 -1.85 -10.34
CA GLY A 116 -12.44 -1.06 -9.50
C GLY A 116 -11.97 -0.91 -8.06
N VAL A 117 -10.73 -1.29 -7.73
CA VAL A 117 -10.12 -0.93 -6.45
C VAL A 117 -9.97 0.58 -6.42
N LEU A 118 -10.35 1.18 -5.30
CA LEU A 118 -10.24 2.60 -5.08
C LEU A 118 -8.81 2.93 -4.64
N ILE A 119 -8.24 3.98 -5.21
CA ILE A 119 -6.92 4.48 -4.85
C ILE A 119 -7.09 5.92 -4.36
N ASP A 120 -6.90 6.11 -3.05
CA ASP A 120 -6.99 7.39 -2.38
C ASP A 120 -5.59 8.04 -2.34
N VAL A 121 -5.42 9.16 -3.04
CA VAL A 121 -4.16 9.90 -3.09
C VAL A 121 -4.28 11.11 -2.19
N ILE A 122 -3.45 11.16 -1.15
CA ILE A 122 -3.66 12.01 0.02
C ILE A 122 -2.42 12.84 0.31
N THR A 123 -2.58 14.15 0.49
CA THR A 123 -1.61 14.94 1.25
C THR A 123 -2.21 15.19 2.64
N PRO A 124 -1.61 14.63 3.72
CA PRO A 124 -2.07 14.90 5.07
C PRO A 124 -2.01 16.40 5.39
N THR A 125 -3.05 16.92 6.02
CA THR A 125 -3.11 18.31 6.49
C THR A 125 -3.41 18.33 7.99
N PRO A 126 -3.11 19.42 8.72
CA PRO A 126 -3.52 19.51 10.11
C PRO A 126 -5.05 19.40 10.23
N PRO A 127 -5.59 18.53 11.10
CA PRO A 127 -7.02 18.49 11.36
C PRO A 127 -7.50 19.82 11.93
N THR A 128 -8.76 20.14 11.69
CA THR A 128 -9.40 21.36 12.18
C THR A 128 -10.66 21.03 12.97
N GLY A 129 -11.11 21.95 13.83
CA GLY A 129 -12.35 21.79 14.59
C GLY A 129 -12.35 20.56 15.51
N GLU A 130 -13.48 19.86 15.54
CA GLU A 130 -13.77 18.74 16.46
C GLU A 130 -12.88 17.50 16.22
N TYR A 131 -12.18 17.41 15.10
CA TYR A 131 -11.32 16.27 14.75
C TYR A 131 -9.93 16.34 15.40
N THR A 132 -9.52 17.51 15.88
CA THR A 132 -8.23 17.72 16.55
C THR A 132 -8.05 16.78 17.75
N GLU A 133 -9.12 16.50 18.48
CA GLU A 133 -9.11 15.67 19.69
C GLU A 133 -9.22 14.16 19.40
N GLN A 134 -9.50 13.77 18.15
CA GLN A 134 -9.70 12.37 17.74
C GLN A 134 -8.44 11.70 17.20
N TYR A 135 -7.38 12.48 16.91
CA TYR A 135 -6.10 11.92 16.51
C TYR A 135 -5.43 11.20 17.68
N VAL A 136 -5.49 9.87 17.65
CA VAL A 136 -4.62 9.03 18.48
C VAL A 136 -3.21 9.16 17.92
N SER A 137 -2.25 9.56 18.76
CA SER A 137 -0.86 9.68 18.34
C SER A 137 -0.39 8.37 17.69
N ARG A 138 0.09 8.47 16.44
CA ARG A 138 0.72 7.33 15.77
C ARG A 138 1.93 6.92 16.61
N PRO A 139 2.04 5.67 17.07
CA PRO A 139 3.22 5.24 17.80
C PRO A 139 4.46 5.44 16.91
N THR A 140 5.48 6.09 17.45
CA THR A 140 6.75 6.33 16.75
C THR A 140 7.43 4.99 16.48
N LEU A 141 7.80 4.75 15.21
CA LEU A 141 8.47 3.51 14.76
C LEU A 141 9.89 3.33 15.33
N ASP A 142 10.39 4.27 16.14
CA ASP A 142 11.78 4.34 16.60
C ASP A 142 12.10 3.54 17.88
N GLN A 143 11.13 2.89 18.52
CA GLN A 143 11.37 2.19 19.81
C GLN A 143 11.61 0.68 19.71
N ALA A 144 11.72 0.10 18.51
CA ALA A 144 11.94 -1.35 18.34
C ALA A 144 13.41 -1.76 18.12
N ALA A 145 14.36 -0.81 18.06
CA ALA A 145 15.79 -1.10 17.87
C ALA A 145 16.57 -0.83 19.16
N GLY A 146 16.39 -1.66 20.18
CA GLY A 146 17.19 -1.55 21.41
C GLY A 146 17.04 -2.75 22.32
N GLN A 147 18.16 -3.44 22.54
CA GLN A 147 18.45 -4.48 23.54
C GLN A 147 18.12 -5.93 23.13
N ASP A 148 19.02 -6.50 22.34
CA ASP A 148 19.49 -7.87 22.56
C ASP A 148 21.03 -7.83 22.68
N GLU A 149 21.51 -7.43 23.86
CA GLU A 149 22.90 -7.73 24.25
C GLU A 149 22.97 -9.22 24.61
N ALA A 150 23.71 -9.98 23.81
CA ALA A 150 23.98 -11.39 24.06
C ALA A 150 24.78 -11.57 25.37
N PRO A 151 24.49 -12.60 26.20
CA PRO A 151 25.29 -12.85 27.39
C PRO A 151 26.66 -13.41 26.99
N GLU A 152 27.72 -12.73 27.42
CA GLU A 152 29.10 -13.25 27.44
C GLU A 152 29.14 -14.54 28.27
N ASN A 153 29.31 -15.68 27.61
CA ASN A 153 29.50 -16.93 28.31
C ASN A 153 30.98 -17.11 28.63
N SER A 154 31.29 -17.04 29.92
CA SER A 154 32.59 -17.27 30.49
C SER A 154 33.00 -18.74 30.33
N GLN A 155 34.11 -18.98 29.62
CA GLN A 155 34.88 -20.20 29.80
C GLN A 155 36.28 -19.85 30.28
N GLY A 156 36.42 -19.81 31.60
CA GLY A 156 37.70 -19.99 32.26
C GLY A 156 38.06 -21.47 32.24
N LEU A 157 39.01 -21.85 31.39
CA LEU A 157 39.73 -23.11 31.53
C LEU A 157 41.09 -22.82 32.17
N ARG A 158 41.15 -22.97 33.50
CA ARG A 158 42.42 -23.10 34.22
C ARG A 158 42.72 -24.60 34.40
N ARG A 159 43.84 -24.99 33.81
CA ARG A 159 44.82 -26.04 34.17
C ARG A 159 44.32 -27.35 34.76
#